data_AF-A0A5N5JGZ3-F1
#
_entry.id   AF-A0A5N5JGZ3-F1
#
_cell.length_a   1.000
_cell.length_b   1.000
_cell.length_c   1.000
_cell.angle_alpha   90.00
_cell.angle_beta   90.00
_cell.angle_gamma   90.00
#
_symmetry.space_group_name_H-M   'P 1'
#
loop_
_entity.id
_entity.type
_entity.pdbx_description
1 polymer ?
#
loop_
_entity_poly.entity_id
_entity_poly.type
_entity_poly.pdbx_seq_one_letter_code
_entity_poly.pdbx_strand_id
1 'polypeptide(L)'
;MSTLLHLTQQENRWTILKEHVKNFTLKALSTTRWECRAEAVKAIHYQLPEIVKALTALEEYAAEKRDADVVSTAESICKELQRWPFMVSTIVWYNVLFQINRVSKILESPKVSIETVRKEIRAVKEFLQEFRNRGFNSAQTEAREIAEKLEVEMSWPEVRQRRKAKQFDYEGTEYTQSTAEELFEREFFFCL
;
A
#
# COMPACT_ATOMS: atom_id res chain seq x y z
N MET A 1 -15.04 6.20 -7.39
CA MET A 1 -15.37 7.04 -6.21
C MET A 1 -16.83 6.94 -5.79
N SER A 2 -17.79 6.74 -6.71
CA SER A 2 -19.20 6.44 -6.35
C SER A 2 -19.39 5.04 -5.74
N THR A 3 -18.54 4.08 -6.11
CA THR A 3 -18.63 2.67 -5.72
C THR A 3 -18.28 2.36 -4.26
N LEU A 4 -17.42 3.15 -3.61
CA LEU A 4 -17.09 2.97 -2.18
C LEU A 4 -18.18 3.49 -1.24
N LEU A 5 -18.96 4.49 -1.69
CA LEU A 5 -20.13 4.99 -0.96
C LEU A 5 -21.27 3.96 -0.95
N HIS A 6 -21.42 3.18 -2.03
CA HIS A 6 -22.45 2.15 -2.13
C HIS A 6 -22.22 0.97 -1.16
N LEU A 7 -20.98 0.69 -0.78
CA LEU A 7 -20.63 -0.32 0.22
C LEU A 7 -20.97 0.10 1.66
N THR A 8 -21.10 1.41 1.91
CA THR A 8 -21.42 1.97 3.25
C THR A 8 -22.91 2.04 3.57
N GLN A 9 -23.80 1.74 2.62
CA GLN A 9 -25.23 2.03 2.75
C GLN A 9 -26.11 0.87 3.26
N GLN A 10 -25.53 -0.29 3.64
CA GLN A 10 -26.26 -1.40 4.27
C GLN A 10 -25.59 -1.89 5.56
N GLU A 11 -26.31 -1.83 6.69
CA GLU A 11 -25.86 -2.24 8.04
C GLU A 11 -25.29 -3.66 8.09
N ASN A 12 -25.80 -4.58 7.27
CA ASN A 12 -25.36 -5.97 7.24
C ASN A 12 -23.95 -6.15 6.65
N ARG A 13 -23.59 -5.39 5.60
CA ARG A 13 -22.25 -5.46 4.98
C ARG A 13 -21.18 -4.90 5.92
N TRP A 14 -21.54 -3.84 6.64
CA TRP A 14 -20.69 -3.23 7.64
C TRP A 14 -20.45 -4.14 8.85
N THR A 15 -21.46 -4.94 9.21
CA THR A 15 -21.36 -5.90 10.33
C THR A 15 -20.37 -7.01 10.00
N ILE A 16 -20.42 -7.59 8.80
CA ILE A 16 -19.48 -8.64 8.34
C ILE A 16 -18.02 -8.12 8.40
N LEU A 17 -17.80 -6.90 7.91
CA LEU A 17 -16.47 -6.26 7.95
C LEU A 17 -15.98 -6.07 9.40
N LYS A 18 -16.85 -5.64 10.31
CA LYS A 18 -16.50 -5.42 11.72
C LYS A 18 -16.21 -6.73 12.48
N GLU A 19 -16.89 -7.82 12.15
CA GLU A 19 -16.69 -9.12 12.82
C GLU A 19 -15.29 -9.69 12.54
N HIS A 20 -14.81 -9.52 11.32
CA HIS A 20 -13.53 -10.06 10.87
C HIS A 20 -12.38 -9.12 11.18
N VAL A 21 -12.62 -7.81 11.18
CA VAL A 21 -11.59 -6.78 11.37
C VAL A 21 -11.79 -6.06 12.71
N LYS A 22 -11.48 -6.78 13.80
CA LYS A 22 -11.80 -6.38 15.17
C LYS A 22 -11.08 -5.11 15.67
N ASN A 23 -9.98 -4.74 15.02
CA ASN A 23 -9.16 -3.57 15.36
C ASN A 23 -9.29 -2.42 14.35
N PHE A 24 -10.27 -2.44 13.44
CA PHE A 24 -10.42 -1.40 12.43
C PHE A 24 -11.35 -0.27 12.90
N THR A 25 -10.81 0.95 12.92
CA THR A 25 -11.64 2.16 12.86
C THR A 25 -11.59 2.67 11.42
N LEU A 26 -12.53 2.25 10.57
CA LEU A 26 -12.73 2.89 9.27
C LEU A 26 -13.27 4.31 9.52
N LYS A 27 -12.37 5.28 9.69
CA LYS A 27 -12.76 6.68 9.77
C LYS A 27 -13.24 7.13 8.38
N ALA A 28 -14.34 7.87 8.37
CA ALA A 28 -14.74 8.63 7.19
C ALA A 28 -13.59 9.55 6.75
N LEU A 29 -13.46 9.80 5.45
CA LEU A 29 -12.48 10.72 4.85
C LEU A 29 -12.50 12.07 5.61
N SER A 30 -11.55 12.26 6.52
CA SER A 30 -11.34 13.51 7.26
C SER A 30 -10.54 14.50 6.41
N THR A 31 -10.81 15.80 6.59
CA THR A 31 -10.19 16.90 5.85
C THR A 31 -8.69 17.09 6.13
N THR A 32 -8.12 16.49 7.19
CA THR A 32 -6.66 16.36 7.33
C THR A 32 -6.14 15.23 6.44
N ARG A 33 -6.00 15.56 5.14
CA ARG A 33 -5.70 14.64 4.04
C ARG A 33 -4.50 13.72 4.26
N TRP A 34 -3.45 14.18 4.93
CA TRP A 34 -2.22 13.41 5.12
C TRP A 34 -2.36 12.40 6.27
N GLU A 35 -3.02 12.76 7.36
CA GLU A 35 -3.23 11.88 8.51
C GLU A 35 -4.20 10.75 8.17
N CYS A 36 -5.31 11.06 7.48
CA CYS A 36 -6.25 10.04 7.01
C CYS A 36 -5.57 9.00 6.10
N ARG A 37 -4.65 9.43 5.23
CA ARG A 37 -3.88 8.54 4.36
C ARG A 37 -2.90 7.68 5.17
N ALA A 38 -2.19 8.28 6.14
CA ALA A 38 -1.28 7.54 7.01
C ALA A 38 -2.02 6.45 7.81
N GLU A 39 -3.19 6.77 8.38
CA GLU A 39 -4.02 5.80 9.10
C GLU A 39 -4.58 4.70 8.18
N ALA A 40 -4.97 5.04 6.95
CA ALA A 40 -5.44 4.04 5.98
C ALA A 40 -4.33 3.05 5.59
N VAL A 41 -3.15 3.56 5.23
CA VAL A 41 -1.99 2.72 4.88
C VAL A 41 -1.54 1.87 6.06
N LYS A 42 -1.52 2.44 7.28
CA LYS A 42 -1.25 1.72 8.52
C LYS A 42 -2.21 0.56 8.73
N ALA A 43 -3.50 0.79 8.49
CA ALA A 43 -4.52 -0.21 8.70
C ALA A 43 -4.39 -1.36 7.69
N ILE A 44 -4.06 -1.07 6.42
CA ILE A 44 -3.75 -2.10 5.42
C ILE A 44 -2.50 -2.89 5.84
N HIS A 45 -1.40 -2.20 6.21
CA HIS A 45 -0.16 -2.86 6.60
C HIS A 45 -0.33 -3.85 7.76
N TYR A 46 -1.04 -3.45 8.83
CA TYR A 46 -1.18 -4.30 10.03
C TYR A 46 -2.32 -5.32 9.98
N GLN A 47 -3.33 -5.10 9.13
CA GLN A 47 -4.56 -5.90 9.15
C GLN A 47 -4.86 -6.51 7.77
N LEU A 48 -3.87 -6.61 6.89
CA LEU A 48 -4.04 -7.19 5.56
C LEU A 48 -4.68 -8.60 5.61
N PRO A 49 -4.26 -9.52 6.50
CA PRO A 49 -4.89 -10.84 6.59
C PRO A 49 -6.38 -10.78 6.95
N GLU A 50 -6.75 -9.92 7.89
CA GLU A 50 -8.13 -9.72 8.31
C GLU A 50 -8.96 -9.06 7.20
N ILE A 51 -8.39 -8.09 6.47
CA ILE A 51 -9.05 -7.44 5.34
C ILE A 51 -9.32 -8.45 4.23
N VAL A 52 -8.35 -9.29 3.88
CA VAL A 52 -8.50 -10.37 2.89
C VAL A 52 -9.63 -11.31 3.31
N LYS A 53 -9.63 -11.81 4.55
CA LYS A 53 -10.69 -12.68 5.07
C LYS A 53 -12.06 -12.03 5.00
N ALA A 54 -12.15 -10.75 5.36
CA ALA A 54 -13.39 -10.00 5.33
C ALA A 54 -13.91 -9.77 3.90
N LEU A 55 -13.02 -9.56 2.92
CA LEU A 55 -13.38 -9.46 1.51
C LEU A 55 -13.87 -10.79 0.94
N THR A 56 -13.24 -11.91 1.30
CA THR A 56 -13.70 -13.25 0.91
C THR A 56 -15.09 -13.55 1.49
N ALA A 57 -15.31 -13.27 2.77
CA ALA A 57 -16.64 -13.46 3.39
C ALA A 57 -17.72 -12.55 2.75
N LEU A 58 -17.33 -11.32 2.37
CA LEU A 58 -18.23 -10.40 1.67
C LEU A 58 -18.58 -10.91 0.27
N GLU A 59 -17.61 -11.48 -0.44
CA GLU A 59 -17.80 -12.10 -1.76
C GLU A 59 -18.79 -13.26 -1.67
N GLU A 60 -18.59 -14.19 -0.73
CA GLU A 60 -19.48 -15.34 -0.50
C GLU A 60 -20.93 -14.91 -0.21
N TYR A 61 -21.09 -13.97 0.72
CA TYR A 61 -22.41 -13.42 1.07
C TYR A 61 -23.08 -12.69 -0.10
N ALA A 62 -22.31 -11.94 -0.90
CA ALA A 62 -22.83 -11.26 -2.07
C ALA A 62 -23.25 -12.24 -3.18
N ALA A 63 -22.51 -13.35 -3.33
CA ALA A 63 -22.85 -14.42 -4.26
C ALA A 63 -24.18 -15.08 -3.90
N GLU A 64 -24.43 -15.39 -2.62
CA GLU A 64 -25.72 -15.91 -2.13
C GLU A 64 -26.88 -14.96 -2.45
N LYS A 65 -26.63 -13.64 -2.34
CA LYS A 65 -27.62 -12.60 -2.64
C LYS A 65 -27.75 -12.24 -4.12
N ARG A 66 -26.99 -12.90 -5.00
CA ARG A 66 -26.95 -12.62 -6.45
C ARG A 66 -26.58 -11.17 -6.77
N ASP A 67 -25.74 -10.55 -5.94
CA ASP A 67 -25.20 -9.21 -6.17
C ASP A 67 -23.85 -9.30 -6.88
N ALA A 68 -23.89 -9.44 -8.21
CA ALA A 68 -22.71 -9.65 -9.05
C ALA A 68 -21.72 -8.46 -9.01
N ASP A 69 -22.21 -7.24 -8.81
CA ASP A 69 -21.37 -6.05 -8.73
C ASP A 69 -20.48 -6.08 -7.49
N VAL A 70 -21.04 -6.47 -6.35
CA VAL A 70 -20.27 -6.59 -5.10
C VAL A 70 -19.29 -7.75 -5.14
N VAL A 71 -19.69 -8.89 -5.73
CA VAL A 71 -18.78 -10.04 -5.93
C VAL A 71 -17.56 -9.62 -6.73
N SER A 72 -17.76 -9.04 -7.93
CA SER A 72 -16.63 -8.64 -8.79
C SER A 72 -15.76 -7.54 -8.16
N THR A 73 -16.36 -6.64 -7.38
CA THR A 73 -15.63 -5.59 -6.66
C THR A 73 -14.80 -6.17 -5.52
N ALA A 74 -15.36 -7.06 -4.69
CA ALA A 74 -14.65 -7.69 -3.59
C ALA A 74 -13.49 -8.55 -4.10
N GLU A 75 -13.74 -9.36 -5.14
CA GLU A 75 -12.76 -10.23 -5.78
C GLU A 75 -11.60 -9.41 -6.38
N SER A 76 -11.90 -8.34 -7.13
CA SER A 76 -10.86 -7.50 -7.74
C SER A 76 -10.00 -6.77 -6.70
N ILE A 77 -10.60 -6.25 -5.62
CA ILE A 77 -9.85 -5.63 -4.52
C ILE A 77 -8.98 -6.68 -3.81
N CYS A 78 -9.53 -7.86 -3.50
CA CYS A 78 -8.79 -8.94 -2.84
C CYS A 78 -7.55 -9.33 -3.66
N LYS A 79 -7.72 -9.53 -4.97
CA LYS A 79 -6.62 -9.82 -5.89
C LYS A 79 -5.55 -8.74 -5.88
N GLU A 80 -5.93 -7.46 -5.97
CA GLU A 80 -4.97 -6.35 -5.98
C GLU A 80 -4.21 -6.22 -4.64
N LEU A 81 -4.90 -6.38 -3.51
CA LEU A 81 -4.29 -6.34 -2.17
C LEU A 81 -3.25 -7.45 -1.96
N GLN A 82 -3.42 -8.58 -2.65
CA GLN A 82 -2.54 -9.74 -2.62
C GLN A 82 -1.45 -9.70 -3.70
N ARG A 83 -1.31 -8.63 -4.49
CA ARG A 83 -0.20 -8.54 -5.45
C ARG A 83 1.09 -8.19 -4.74
N TRP A 84 2.16 -8.91 -5.05
CA TRP A 84 3.48 -8.64 -4.47
C TRP A 84 3.93 -7.17 -4.56
N PRO A 85 3.84 -6.48 -5.73
CA PRO A 85 4.16 -5.05 -5.80
C PRO A 85 3.31 -4.17 -4.89
N PHE A 86 2.03 -4.51 -4.68
CA PHE A 86 1.13 -3.74 -3.81
C PHE A 86 1.52 -3.88 -2.35
N MET A 87 1.87 -5.10 -1.91
CA MET A 87 2.32 -5.36 -0.55
C MET A 87 3.61 -4.59 -0.23
N VAL A 88 4.61 -4.66 -1.13
CA VAL A 88 5.86 -3.89 -0.98
C VAL A 88 5.58 -2.39 -1.00
N SER A 89 4.74 -1.92 -1.93
CA SER A 89 4.33 -0.49 -2.00
C SER A 89 3.73 -0.01 -0.69
N THR A 90 2.86 -0.81 -0.08
CA THR A 90 2.14 -0.48 1.16
C THR A 90 3.13 -0.27 2.31
N ILE A 91 4.12 -1.15 2.44
CA ILE A 91 5.15 -1.04 3.48
C ILE A 91 6.06 0.16 3.25
N VAL A 92 6.47 0.42 2.00
CA VAL A 92 7.25 1.60 1.65
C VAL A 92 6.49 2.88 2.03
N TRP A 93 5.22 2.98 1.63
CA TRP A 93 4.37 4.12 1.98
C TRP A 93 4.16 4.25 3.47
N TYR A 94 3.94 3.14 4.20
CA TYR A 94 3.77 3.17 5.65
C TYR A 94 4.99 3.77 6.34
N ASN A 95 6.18 3.28 6.00
CA ASN A 95 7.44 3.73 6.60
C ASN A 95 7.69 5.24 6.40
N VAL A 96 7.43 5.75 5.20
CA VAL A 96 7.58 7.18 4.89
C VAL A 96 6.50 8.02 5.59
N LEU A 97 5.23 7.63 5.45
CA LEU A 97 4.11 8.38 6.02
C LEU A 97 4.15 8.40 7.54
N PHE A 98 4.62 7.34 8.18
CA PHE A 98 4.76 7.27 9.63
C PHE A 98 5.73 8.34 10.15
N GLN A 99 6.90 8.50 9.52
CA GLN A 99 7.89 9.49 9.94
C GLN A 99 7.40 10.91 9.71
N ILE A 100 6.77 11.17 8.57
CA ILE A 100 6.17 12.48 8.25
C ILE A 100 5.06 12.79 9.26
N ASN A 101 4.16 11.83 9.54
CA ASN A 101 3.07 11.98 10.50
C ASN A 101 3.58 12.33 11.89
N ARG A 102 4.62 11.62 12.35
CA ARG A 102 5.23 11.87 13.65
C ARG A 102 5.72 13.32 13.75
N VAL A 103 6.47 13.80 12.76
CA VAL A 103 6.98 15.17 12.78
C VAL A 103 5.87 16.20 12.66
N SER A 104 4.87 15.99 11.80
CA SER A 104 3.71 16.88 11.69
C SER A 104 3.00 17.05 13.04
N LYS A 105 2.78 15.96 13.78
CA LYS A 105 2.17 16.01 15.13
C LYS A 105 3.03 16.75 16.15
N ILE A 106 4.35 16.62 16.06
CA ILE A 106 5.28 17.35 16.92
C ILE A 106 5.22 18.85 16.61
N LEU A 107 5.18 19.21 15.33
CA LEU A 107 5.08 20.61 14.88
C LEU A 107 3.75 21.27 15.25
N GLU A 108 2.66 20.50 15.24
CA GLU A 108 1.33 20.97 15.64
C GLU A 108 1.19 21.17 17.16
N SER A 109 2.13 20.66 17.97
CA SER A 109 2.07 20.78 19.43
C SER A 109 2.39 22.22 19.88
N PRO A 110 1.48 22.91 20.61
CA PRO A 110 1.66 24.31 21.00
C PRO A 110 2.80 24.51 22.04
N LYS A 111 3.31 23.41 22.62
CA LYS A 111 4.38 23.44 23.63
C LYS A 111 5.73 22.99 23.06
N VAL A 112 5.84 22.77 21.75
CA VAL A 112 7.08 22.27 21.14
C VAL A 112 8.18 23.33 21.17
N SER A 113 9.38 22.94 21.59
CA SER A 113 10.54 23.82 21.53
C SER A 113 11.18 23.81 20.15
N ILE A 114 11.79 24.92 19.73
CA ILE A 114 12.55 25.00 18.47
C ILE A 114 13.68 23.96 18.42
N GLU A 115 14.31 23.67 19.57
CA GLU A 115 15.36 22.65 19.66
C GLU A 115 14.80 21.24 19.39
N THR A 116 13.62 20.92 19.94
CA THR A 116 12.90 19.67 19.65
C THR A 116 12.59 19.56 18.16
N VAL A 117 12.05 20.63 17.55
CA VAL A 117 11.75 20.65 16.11
C VAL A 117 13.00 20.40 15.27
N ARG A 118 14.11 21.07 15.59
CA ARG A 118 15.39 20.89 14.89
C ARG A 118 15.88 19.44 14.98
N LYS A 119 15.80 18.83 16.16
CA LYS A 119 16.20 17.43 16.39
C LYS A 119 15.34 16.47 15.56
N GLU A 120 14.03 16.64 15.56
CA GLU A 120 13.10 15.75 14.83
C GLU A 120 13.25 15.86 13.31
N ILE A 121 13.42 17.08 12.78
CA ILE A 121 13.69 17.27 11.35
C ILE A 121 15.00 16.58 10.95
N ARG A 122 16.05 16.69 11.78
CA ARG A 122 17.32 16.01 11.52
C ARG A 122 17.15 14.49 11.52
N ALA A 123 16.46 13.95 12.52
CA ALA A 123 16.20 12.52 12.62
C ALA A 123 15.42 11.98 11.41
N VAL A 124 14.41 12.71 10.92
CA VAL A 124 13.67 12.30 9.70
C VAL A 124 14.55 12.40 8.46
N LYS A 125 15.41 13.41 8.35
CA LYS A 125 16.35 13.50 7.23
C LYS A 125 17.30 12.29 7.21
N GLU A 126 17.89 11.95 8.35
CA GLU A 126 18.78 10.80 8.51
C GLU A 126 18.05 9.50 8.16
N PHE A 127 16.84 9.31 8.69
CA PHE A 127 15.98 8.18 8.34
C PHE A 127 15.74 8.08 6.83
N LEU A 128 15.34 9.17 6.15
CA LEU A 128 15.04 9.13 4.72
C LEU A 128 16.29 8.82 3.88
N GLN A 129 17.46 9.28 4.32
CA GLN A 129 18.74 8.97 3.66
C GLN A 129 19.09 7.48 3.81
N GLU A 130 18.93 6.92 5.01
CA GLU A 130 19.15 5.49 5.24
C GLU A 130 18.11 4.63 4.50
N PHE A 131 16.85 5.05 4.55
CA PHE A 131 15.74 4.39 3.87
C PHE A 131 15.95 4.40 2.36
N ARG A 132 16.47 5.48 1.76
CA ARG A 132 16.80 5.48 0.32
C ARG A 132 17.83 4.41 -0.06
N ASN A 133 18.72 4.00 0.85
CA ASN A 133 19.77 3.01 0.56
C ASN A 133 19.36 1.57 0.87
N ARG A 134 18.55 1.36 1.92
CA ARG A 134 18.25 0.01 2.46
C ARG A 134 16.75 -0.27 2.57
N GLY A 135 15.92 0.74 2.39
CA GLY A 135 14.48 0.71 2.62
C GLY A 135 13.73 -0.21 1.68
N PHE A 136 14.20 -0.36 0.43
CA PHE A 136 13.57 -1.28 -0.52
C PHE A 136 13.70 -2.74 -0.05
N ASN A 137 14.93 -3.19 0.21
CA ASN A 137 15.21 -4.52 0.75
C ASN A 137 14.50 -4.76 2.11
N SER A 138 14.52 -3.76 2.99
CA SER A 138 13.80 -3.83 4.28
C SER A 138 12.30 -4.02 4.07
N ALA A 139 11.70 -3.27 3.14
CA ALA A 139 10.27 -3.35 2.84
C ALA A 139 9.89 -4.70 2.23
N GLN A 140 10.75 -5.29 1.39
CA GLN A 140 10.52 -6.63 0.86
C GLN A 140 10.59 -7.70 1.95
N THR A 141 11.52 -7.60 2.89
CA THR A 141 11.61 -8.54 4.02
C THR A 141 10.35 -8.50 4.88
N GLU A 142 9.87 -7.29 5.20
CA GLU A 142 8.62 -7.13 5.96
C GLU A 142 7.39 -7.59 5.16
N ALA A 143 7.37 -7.36 3.84
CA ALA A 143 6.29 -7.81 2.95
C ALA A 143 6.23 -9.34 2.87
N ARG A 144 7.39 -10.00 2.87
CA ARG A 144 7.51 -11.46 2.83
C ARG A 144 6.83 -12.11 4.03
N GLU A 145 7.01 -11.58 5.24
CA GLU A 145 6.35 -12.11 6.44
C GLU A 145 4.81 -12.07 6.34
N ILE A 146 4.26 -11.05 5.68
CA ILE A 146 2.82 -10.93 5.47
C ILE A 146 2.37 -11.85 4.32
N ALA A 147 3.16 -11.93 3.25
CA ALA A 147 2.86 -12.76 2.09
C ALA A 147 2.85 -14.25 2.44
N GLU A 148 3.79 -14.70 3.28
CA GLU A 148 3.84 -16.07 3.80
C GLU A 148 2.57 -16.42 4.61
N LYS A 149 2.09 -15.50 5.46
CA LYS A 149 0.84 -15.70 6.23
C LYS A 149 -0.41 -15.80 5.35
N LEU A 150 -0.37 -15.18 4.17
CA LEU A 150 -1.47 -15.15 3.21
C LEU A 150 -1.31 -16.16 2.08
N GLU A 151 -0.22 -16.94 2.08
CA GLU A 151 0.13 -17.89 1.00
C GLU A 151 0.17 -17.22 -0.38
N VAL A 152 0.63 -15.96 -0.43
CA VAL A 152 0.71 -15.15 -1.65
C VAL A 152 1.99 -15.43 -2.42
N GLU A 153 1.89 -15.55 -3.74
CA GLU A 153 3.04 -15.64 -4.62
C GLU A 153 3.84 -14.33 -4.63
N MET A 154 5.13 -14.42 -4.31
CA MET A 154 6.05 -13.27 -4.22
C MET A 154 6.74 -12.99 -5.56
N SER A 155 5.98 -12.95 -6.66
CA SER A 155 6.51 -12.75 -8.00
C SER A 155 6.28 -11.33 -8.51
N TRP A 156 7.30 -10.78 -9.16
CA TRP A 156 7.20 -9.51 -9.85
C TRP A 156 6.52 -9.72 -11.22
N PRO A 157 5.52 -8.90 -11.60
CA PRO A 157 4.82 -9.07 -12.86
C PRO A 157 5.77 -8.85 -14.04
N GLU A 158 5.63 -9.67 -15.08
CA GLU A 158 6.42 -9.49 -16.30
C GLU A 158 6.15 -8.12 -16.93
N VAL A 159 7.20 -7.32 -17.07
CA VAL A 159 7.09 -6.02 -17.74
C VAL A 159 7.23 -6.20 -19.25
N ARG A 160 6.23 -5.75 -20.01
CA ARG A 160 6.29 -5.72 -21.47
C ARG A 160 7.42 -4.79 -21.91
N GLN A 161 8.51 -5.36 -22.39
CA GLN A 161 9.63 -4.62 -22.97
C GLN A 161 9.17 -3.91 -24.25
N ARG A 162 9.18 -2.57 -24.25
CA ARG A 162 8.84 -1.78 -25.44
C ARG A 162 9.99 -1.92 -26.44
N ARG A 163 9.77 -2.69 -27.51
CA ARG A 163 10.70 -2.75 -28.63
C ARG A 163 10.67 -1.40 -29.36
N LYS A 164 11.82 -0.73 -29.46
CA LYS A 164 11.99 0.35 -30.44
C LYS A 164 12.03 -0.30 -31.83
N ALA A 165 11.31 0.28 -32.78
CA ALA A 165 11.43 -0.13 -34.18
C ALA A 165 12.86 0.17 -34.62
N LYS A 166 13.58 -0.85 -35.09
CA LYS A 166 14.89 -0.67 -35.72
C LYS A 166 14.69 -0.16 -37.13
N GLN A 167 15.41 0.88 -37.52
CA GLN A 167 15.47 1.27 -38.94
C GLN A 167 16.59 0.52 -39.66
N PHE A 168 17.66 0.13 -38.95
CA PHE A 168 18.79 -0.58 -39.52
C PHE A 168 19.26 -1.75 -38.65
N ASP A 169 19.77 -2.81 -39.29
CA ASP A 169 20.17 -4.06 -38.63
C ASP A 169 21.40 -3.94 -37.72
N TYR A 170 22.21 -2.89 -37.89
CA TYR A 170 23.39 -2.61 -37.06
C TYR A 170 23.07 -1.85 -35.77
N GLU A 171 21.82 -1.41 -35.57
CA GLU A 171 21.40 -0.77 -34.32
C GLU A 171 21.55 -1.77 -33.16
N GLY A 172 22.53 -1.48 -32.29
CA GLY A 172 22.78 -2.21 -31.06
C GLY A 172 21.53 -2.26 -30.19
N THR A 173 21.26 -3.41 -29.60
CA THR A 173 20.20 -3.55 -28.61
C THR A 173 20.67 -2.94 -27.29
N GLU A 174 20.68 -1.62 -27.16
CA GLU A 174 20.81 -0.97 -25.84
C GLU A 174 19.50 -1.17 -25.06
N TYR A 175 19.25 -2.40 -24.65
CA TYR A 175 18.33 -2.69 -23.57
C TYR A 175 19.18 -2.63 -22.30
N THR A 176 18.98 -1.63 -21.45
CA THR A 176 19.05 -1.90 -20.01
C THR A 176 17.95 -2.93 -19.75
N GLN A 177 18.32 -4.22 -19.76
CA GLN A 177 17.43 -5.32 -19.39
C GLN A 177 17.17 -5.24 -17.89
N SER A 178 16.44 -4.22 -17.46
CA SER A 178 16.05 -4.11 -16.06
C SER A 178 15.01 -5.18 -15.75
N THR A 179 15.23 -5.92 -14.66
CA THR A 179 14.23 -6.86 -14.15
C THR A 179 12.97 -6.10 -13.72
N ALA A 180 11.82 -6.78 -13.61
CA ALA A 180 10.59 -6.16 -13.13
C ALA A 180 10.75 -5.53 -11.73
N GLU A 181 11.59 -6.16 -10.90
CA GLU A 181 11.99 -5.65 -9.59
C GLU A 181 12.80 -4.35 -9.68
N GLU A 182 13.86 -4.32 -10.49
CA GLU A 182 14.68 -3.12 -10.70
C GLU A 182 13.87 -1.98 -11.31
N LEU A 183 12.93 -2.29 -12.21
CA LEU A 183 12.01 -1.31 -12.78
C LEU A 183 11.11 -0.73 -11.70
N PHE A 184 10.56 -1.58 -10.83
CA PHE A 184 9.75 -1.13 -9.71
C PHE A 184 10.56 -0.30 -8.71
N GLU A 185 11.75 -0.75 -8.33
CA GLU A 185 12.64 0.02 -7.45
C GLU A 185 12.97 1.40 -8.05
N ARG A 186 13.25 1.45 -9.36
CA ARG A 186 13.56 2.71 -10.04
C ARG A 186 12.35 3.64 -10.18
N GLU A 187 11.22 3.13 -10.65
CA GLU A 187 10.07 3.95 -11.06
C GLU A 187 9.09 4.23 -9.93
N PHE A 188 9.06 3.38 -8.90
CA PHE A 188 8.25 3.59 -7.71
C PHE A 188 9.11 4.03 -6.53
N PHE A 189 10.11 3.23 -6.12
CA PHE A 189 10.80 3.46 -4.86
C PHE A 189 11.71 4.71 -4.87
N PHE A 190 12.51 4.91 -5.91
CA PHE A 190 13.39 6.09 -6.00
C PHE A 190 12.71 7.39 -6.46
N CYS A 191 11.48 7.30 -6.97
CA CYS A 191 10.65 8.45 -7.34
C CYS A 191 9.86 9.04 -6.17
N LEU A 192 9.82 8.35 -5.02
CA LEU A 192 9.35 8.90 -3.74
C LEU A 192 10.30 9.97 -3.21
#